data_AF-A0A2N3ECC3-F1
#
_entry.id   AF-A0A2N3ECC3-F1
#
_cell.length_a   1.000
_cell.length_b   1.000
_cell.length_c   1.000
_cell.angle_alpha   90.00
_cell.angle_beta   90.00
_cell.angle_gamma   90.00
#
_symmetry.space_group_name_H-M   'P 1'
#
loop_
_entity.id
_entity.type
_entity.pdbx_description
1 polymer ?
#
loop_
_entity_poly.entity_id
_entity_poly.type
_entity_poly.pdbx_seq_one_letter_code
_entity_poly.pdbx_strand_id
1 'polypeptide(L)'
;NLTSLGTEEVAAGSSLMDAAREAQARIEALGLPSAGTVCVRHFGGQYFSYAQAVELDAIADLARDSGSSVLLAATLSTASHLVNSIGKQFAQPIRPRDKFGTPKRHVVRKIIAERGLSARSVFMAYLRQYESLSIARRDHVAVRADFREALAKPALKPSVVYADPPYTRDHYSRFYHSLETIALGDDPSITKSNLGGGNIKSRGGYRAGRHQSPFCIKSEAPAAFSALFAGVATLQVPLVLSYSGYDPNMEARPRVMALDTVIGLAKQHFKDVRVEQLASLEHMKLNTTSLNKAAKGTTEVLLLCR
;
A
#
# COMPACT_ATOMS: atom_id res chain seq x y z
N ASN A 1 -14.35 11.88 3.11
CA ASN A 1 -14.30 11.35 4.49
C ASN A 1 -14.63 12.51 5.43
N LEU A 2 -14.81 12.30 6.73
CA LEU A 2 -15.16 13.40 7.64
C LEU A 2 -14.06 14.46 7.68
N THR A 3 -12.79 14.03 7.65
CA THR A 3 -11.62 14.93 7.69
C THR A 3 -11.45 15.81 6.44
N SER A 4 -12.04 15.46 5.31
CA SER A 4 -12.03 16.27 4.08
C SER A 4 -13.12 17.33 4.03
N LEU A 5 -14.19 17.19 4.82
CA LEU A 5 -15.39 18.04 4.72
C LEU A 5 -15.26 19.39 5.44
N GLY A 6 -14.25 19.56 6.30
CA GLY A 6 -14.04 20.82 7.02
C GLY A 6 -13.42 21.97 6.20
N THR A 7 -13.08 21.78 4.91
CA THR A 7 -12.17 22.72 4.23
C THR A 7 -12.50 23.14 2.78
N GLU A 8 -13.43 22.52 2.03
CA GLU A 8 -13.77 23.00 0.66
C GLU A 8 -15.25 22.78 0.28
N GLU A 9 -15.75 23.70 -0.56
CA GLU A 9 -17.09 23.87 -1.14
C GLU A 9 -17.86 22.58 -1.48
N VAL A 10 -18.54 22.00 -0.50
CA VAL A 10 -19.83 21.36 -0.75
C VAL A 10 -20.85 22.47 -0.59
N ALA A 11 -21.71 22.69 -1.60
CA ALA A 11 -22.73 23.73 -1.57
C ALA A 11 -23.34 23.86 -0.17
N ALA A 12 -23.17 25.05 0.43
CA ALA A 12 -23.69 25.35 1.75
C ALA A 12 -25.18 24.98 1.78
N GLY A 13 -25.57 24.09 2.71
CA GLY A 13 -26.96 23.65 2.87
C GLY A 13 -27.32 22.27 2.29
N SER A 14 -26.37 21.42 1.88
CA SER A 14 -26.71 20.02 1.59
C SER A 14 -26.91 19.22 2.89
N SER A 15 -27.98 18.42 2.97
CA SER A 15 -28.25 17.52 4.11
C SER A 15 -27.09 16.58 4.45
N LEU A 16 -26.22 16.28 3.48
CA LEU A 16 -25.00 15.51 3.68
C LEU A 16 -23.96 16.24 4.53
N MET A 17 -23.83 17.55 4.36
CA MET A 17 -22.91 18.38 5.16
C MET A 17 -23.40 18.50 6.61
N ASP A 18 -24.71 18.63 6.81
CA ASP A 18 -25.28 18.68 8.15
C ASP A 18 -25.13 17.34 8.86
N ALA A 19 -25.42 16.23 8.19
CA ALA A 19 -25.20 14.89 8.73
C ALA A 19 -23.71 14.63 9.06
N ALA A 20 -22.78 15.11 8.23
CA ALA A 20 -21.36 14.96 8.48
C ALA A 20 -20.88 15.83 9.66
N ARG A 21 -21.34 17.09 9.76
CA ARG A 21 -21.05 17.97 10.90
C ARG A 21 -21.62 17.40 12.19
N GLU A 22 -22.85 16.90 12.15
CA GLU A 22 -23.48 16.24 13.29
C GLU A 22 -22.70 14.99 13.72
N ALA A 23 -22.30 14.14 12.78
CA ALA A 23 -21.49 12.96 13.08
C ALA A 23 -20.14 13.34 13.73
N GLN A 24 -19.47 14.36 13.19
CA GLN A 24 -18.23 14.89 13.76
C GLN A 24 -18.42 15.42 15.18
N ALA A 25 -19.44 16.26 15.40
CA ALA A 25 -19.74 16.82 16.71
C ALA A 25 -20.11 15.75 17.74
N ARG A 26 -20.84 14.70 17.33
CA ARG A 26 -21.17 13.55 18.20
C ARG A 26 -19.92 12.76 18.59
N ILE A 27 -19.00 12.52 17.65
CA ILE A 27 -17.72 11.85 17.93
C ILE A 27 -16.90 12.67 18.95
N GLU A 28 -16.82 13.98 18.75
CA GLU A 28 -16.12 14.90 19.67
C GLU A 28 -16.78 14.95 21.05
N ALA A 29 -18.11 15.01 21.11
CA ALA A 29 -18.87 15.02 22.36
C ALA A 29 -18.74 13.72 23.17
N LEU A 30 -18.56 12.58 22.51
CA LEU A 30 -18.28 11.30 23.17
C LEU A 30 -16.86 11.23 23.74
N GLY A 31 -16.00 12.23 23.47
CA GLY A 31 -14.62 12.25 23.93
C GLY A 31 -13.78 11.09 23.38
N LEU A 32 -14.19 10.49 22.26
CA LEU A 32 -13.48 9.36 21.68
C LEU A 32 -12.10 9.82 21.21
N PRO A 33 -11.02 9.12 21.62
CA PRO A 33 -9.69 9.48 21.18
C PRO A 33 -9.61 9.39 19.66
N SER A 34 -8.83 10.28 19.05
CA SER A 34 -8.65 10.28 17.61
C SER A 34 -8.05 8.96 17.09
N ALA A 35 -7.21 8.32 17.91
CA ALA A 35 -6.69 6.97 17.71
C ALA A 35 -7.78 5.88 17.61
N GLY A 36 -8.84 6.00 18.40
CA GLY A 36 -9.96 5.06 18.45
C GLY A 36 -11.03 5.29 17.36
N THR A 37 -10.85 6.29 16.49
CA THR A 37 -11.84 6.67 15.45
C THR A 37 -11.21 6.95 14.08
N VAL A 38 -10.00 6.44 13.84
CA VAL A 38 -9.19 6.68 12.64
C VAL A 38 -9.95 6.30 11.37
N CYS A 39 -10.55 5.11 11.31
CA CYS A 39 -11.25 4.60 10.14
C CYS A 39 -12.47 5.44 9.83
N VAL A 40 -13.29 5.76 10.84
CA VAL A 40 -14.50 6.58 10.66
C VAL A 40 -14.15 7.97 10.13
N ARG A 41 -13.12 8.60 10.73
CA ARG A 41 -12.68 9.96 10.38
C ARG A 41 -12.08 10.03 8.97
N HIS A 42 -11.17 9.12 8.64
CA HIS A 42 -10.35 9.21 7.42
C HIS A 42 -10.81 8.33 6.27
N PHE A 43 -11.45 7.21 6.52
CA PHE A 43 -11.72 6.20 5.48
C PHE A 43 -13.20 5.87 5.31
N GLY A 44 -14.04 6.25 6.29
CA GLY A 44 -15.49 6.20 6.23
C GLY A 44 -16.05 6.96 5.02
N GLY A 45 -16.95 6.32 4.29
CA GLY A 45 -17.55 6.83 3.06
C GLY A 45 -16.62 6.79 1.84
N GLN A 46 -15.30 6.83 2.02
CA GLN A 46 -14.30 6.82 0.94
C GLN A 46 -13.91 5.40 0.54
N TYR A 47 -13.40 4.61 1.48
CA TYR A 47 -12.96 3.22 1.26
C TYR A 47 -13.90 2.20 1.88
N PHE A 48 -14.61 2.58 2.95
CA PHE A 48 -15.50 1.71 3.71
C PHE A 48 -16.89 2.35 3.84
N SER A 49 -17.91 1.55 4.16
CA SER A 49 -19.12 2.12 4.76
C SER A 49 -18.78 2.71 6.14
N TYR A 50 -19.61 3.63 6.64
CA TYR A 50 -19.40 4.14 8.00
C TYR A 50 -19.56 3.03 9.06
N ALA A 51 -20.50 2.10 8.87
CA ALA A 51 -20.64 0.94 9.75
C ALA A 51 -19.39 0.05 9.76
N GLN A 52 -18.84 -0.27 8.58
CA GLN A 52 -17.58 -1.00 8.46
C GLN A 52 -16.42 -0.24 9.12
N ALA A 53 -16.38 1.09 8.96
CA ALA A 53 -15.34 1.91 9.58
C ALA A 53 -15.41 1.90 11.10
N VAL A 54 -16.61 1.97 11.70
CA VAL A 54 -16.81 1.86 13.16
C VAL A 54 -16.37 0.47 13.65
N GLU A 55 -16.79 -0.60 12.97
CA GLU A 55 -16.37 -1.96 13.35
C GLU A 55 -14.85 -2.13 13.22
N LEU A 56 -14.23 -1.61 12.17
CA LEU A 56 -12.78 -1.63 11.98
C LEU A 56 -12.04 -0.86 13.08
N ASP A 57 -12.55 0.29 13.50
CA ASP A 57 -11.97 1.06 14.60
C ASP A 57 -12.01 0.26 15.91
N ALA A 58 -13.15 -0.36 16.25
CA ALA A 58 -13.25 -1.21 17.43
C ALA A 58 -12.31 -2.43 17.38
N ILE A 59 -12.18 -3.07 16.21
CA ILE A 59 -11.25 -4.19 16.00
C ILE A 59 -9.79 -3.73 16.12
N ALA A 60 -9.45 -2.58 15.55
CA ALA A 60 -8.11 -2.01 15.61
C ALA A 60 -7.72 -1.62 17.05
N ASP A 61 -8.67 -1.10 17.82
CA ASP A 61 -8.46 -0.76 19.22
C ASP A 61 -8.16 -2.01 20.05
N LEU A 62 -8.98 -3.07 19.89
CA LEU A 62 -8.73 -4.37 20.50
C LEU A 62 -7.33 -4.93 20.16
N ALA A 63 -6.94 -4.83 18.89
CA ALA A 63 -5.62 -5.29 18.45
C ALA A 63 -4.48 -4.50 19.11
N ARG A 64 -4.61 -3.17 19.24
CA ARG A 64 -3.61 -2.33 19.91
C ARG A 64 -3.53 -2.60 21.40
N ASP A 65 -4.66 -2.65 22.09
CA ASP A 65 -4.72 -2.91 23.53
C ASP A 65 -4.13 -4.28 23.89
N SER A 66 -4.35 -5.28 23.04
CA SER A 66 -3.76 -6.60 23.23
C SER A 66 -2.26 -6.69 22.97
N GLY A 67 -1.68 -5.74 22.20
CA GLY A 67 -0.32 -5.83 21.66
C GLY A 67 -0.09 -7.00 20.70
N SER A 68 -1.12 -7.71 20.27
CA SER A 68 -1.00 -8.93 19.48
C SER A 68 -0.78 -8.63 17.99
N SER A 69 0.37 -9.07 17.47
CA SER A 69 0.69 -8.97 16.04
C SER A 69 -0.28 -9.77 15.16
N VAL A 70 -0.85 -10.87 15.68
CA VAL A 70 -1.85 -11.69 14.98
C VAL A 70 -3.19 -10.95 14.87
N LEU A 71 -3.65 -10.32 15.95
CA LEU A 71 -4.87 -9.50 15.92
C LEU A 71 -4.69 -8.29 15.01
N LEU A 72 -3.52 -7.64 15.06
CA LEU A 72 -3.20 -6.54 14.15
C LEU A 72 -3.16 -7.02 12.69
N ALA A 73 -2.51 -8.14 12.39
CA ALA A 73 -2.48 -8.70 11.03
C ALA A 73 -3.89 -9.00 10.51
N ALA A 74 -4.75 -9.61 11.34
CA ALA A 74 -6.13 -9.92 10.96
C ALA A 74 -6.95 -8.65 10.75
N THR A 75 -6.71 -7.60 11.53
CA THR A 75 -7.30 -6.27 11.34
C THR A 75 -6.94 -5.70 9.98
N LEU A 76 -5.64 -5.71 9.63
CA LEU A 76 -5.15 -5.17 8.36
C LEU A 76 -5.62 -6.00 7.15
N SER A 77 -5.72 -7.33 7.29
CA SER A 77 -6.33 -8.20 6.27
C SER A 77 -7.83 -7.93 6.11
N THR A 78 -8.54 -7.67 7.20
CA THR A 78 -9.96 -7.29 7.16
C THR A 78 -10.14 -5.97 6.40
N ALA A 79 -9.36 -4.95 6.73
CA ALA A 79 -9.39 -3.67 6.01
C ALA A 79 -9.06 -3.85 4.51
N SER A 80 -8.06 -4.67 4.18
CA SER A 80 -7.67 -4.97 2.79
C SER A 80 -8.77 -5.73 2.03
N HIS A 81 -9.51 -6.62 2.69
CA HIS A 81 -10.62 -7.33 2.09
C HIS A 81 -11.80 -6.40 1.81
N LEU A 82 -12.16 -5.57 2.80
CA LEU A 82 -13.33 -4.71 2.74
C LEU A 82 -13.16 -3.48 1.85
N VAL A 83 -11.91 -3.13 1.50
CA VAL A 83 -11.64 -1.92 0.72
C VAL A 83 -12.49 -1.89 -0.54
N ASN A 84 -13.29 -0.84 -0.66
CA ASN A 84 -14.14 -0.60 -1.82
C ASN A 84 -13.48 0.48 -2.69
N SER A 85 -12.53 0.05 -3.51
CA SER A 85 -11.66 0.90 -4.34
C SER A 85 -11.37 0.27 -5.71
N ILE A 86 -10.68 1.02 -6.59
CA ILE A 86 -10.24 0.49 -7.89
C ILE A 86 -9.10 -0.50 -7.66
N GLY A 87 -9.31 -1.76 -8.06
CA GLY A 87 -8.32 -2.84 -7.92
C GLY A 87 -8.14 -3.35 -6.48
N LYS A 88 -9.12 -3.09 -5.58
CA LYS A 88 -9.08 -3.54 -4.18
C LYS A 88 -7.80 -3.13 -3.43
N GLN A 89 -7.37 -1.89 -3.65
CA GLN A 89 -6.16 -1.29 -3.05
C GLN A 89 -6.37 0.19 -2.69
N PHE A 90 -5.61 0.75 -1.75
CA PHE A 90 -5.91 2.05 -1.14
C PHE A 90 -5.41 3.28 -1.92
N ALA A 91 -4.85 3.12 -3.11
CA ALA A 91 -4.33 4.26 -3.85
C ALA A 91 -5.39 5.04 -4.63
N GLN A 92 -6.53 4.43 -4.93
CA GLN A 92 -7.51 5.07 -5.80
C GLN A 92 -8.95 4.73 -5.41
N PRO A 93 -9.66 5.65 -4.74
CA PRO A 93 -11.08 5.49 -4.45
C PRO A 93 -11.91 5.35 -5.73
N ILE A 94 -13.04 4.66 -5.60
CA ILE A 94 -14.02 4.56 -6.68
C ILE A 94 -14.67 5.92 -6.91
N ARG A 95 -14.92 6.26 -8.18
CA ARG A 95 -15.76 7.39 -8.58
C ARG A 95 -17.16 6.87 -8.93
N PRO A 96 -18.15 6.99 -8.02
CA PRO A 96 -19.49 6.43 -8.23
C PRO A 96 -20.32 7.23 -9.22
N ARG A 97 -19.91 8.46 -9.54
CA ARG A 97 -20.55 9.36 -10.50
C ARG A 97 -19.66 9.58 -11.71
N ASP A 98 -20.27 9.90 -12.85
CA ASP A 98 -19.55 10.37 -14.04
C ASP A 98 -19.21 11.86 -13.93
N LYS A 99 -18.67 12.44 -15.02
CA LYS A 99 -18.27 13.85 -15.09
C LYS A 99 -19.46 14.83 -15.01
N PHE A 100 -20.68 14.35 -15.25
CA PHE A 100 -21.91 15.14 -15.19
C PHE A 100 -22.66 14.95 -13.86
N GLY A 101 -22.09 14.18 -12.92
CA GLY A 101 -22.70 13.91 -11.63
C GLY A 101 -23.70 12.75 -11.64
N THR A 102 -23.91 12.08 -12.77
CA THR A 102 -24.87 10.97 -12.88
C THR A 102 -24.30 9.70 -12.23
N PRO A 103 -25.06 9.00 -11.37
CA PRO A 103 -24.61 7.75 -10.76
C PRO A 103 -24.36 6.64 -11.79
N LYS A 104 -23.19 6.02 -11.73
CA LYS A 104 -22.83 4.84 -12.55
C LYS A 104 -23.50 3.60 -11.94
N ARG A 105 -24.70 3.24 -12.42
CA ARG A 105 -25.56 2.18 -11.83
C ARG A 105 -24.81 0.89 -11.47
N HIS A 106 -23.98 0.36 -12.37
CA HIS A 106 -23.22 -0.88 -12.12
C HIS A 106 -22.20 -0.72 -10.99
N VAL A 107 -21.53 0.44 -10.91
CA VAL A 107 -20.59 0.76 -9.83
C VAL A 107 -21.33 0.87 -8.51
N VAL A 108 -22.45 1.59 -8.49
CA VAL A 108 -23.26 1.79 -7.27
C VAL A 108 -23.77 0.46 -6.72
N ARG A 109 -24.27 -0.45 -7.57
CA ARG A 109 -24.72 -1.78 -7.14
C ARG A 109 -23.58 -2.56 -6.48
N LYS A 110 -22.38 -2.55 -7.09
CA LYS A 110 -21.18 -3.18 -6.52
C LYS A 110 -20.78 -2.57 -5.19
N ILE A 111 -20.80 -1.23 -5.09
CA ILE A 111 -20.52 -0.51 -3.85
C ILE A 111 -21.46 -0.95 -2.73
N ILE A 112 -22.77 -0.98 -2.98
CA ILE A 112 -23.78 -1.36 -1.98
C ILE A 112 -23.52 -2.78 -1.46
N ALA A 113 -23.29 -3.73 -2.37
CA ALA A 113 -23.02 -5.11 -2.00
C ALA A 113 -21.76 -5.25 -1.13
N GLU A 114 -20.64 -4.64 -1.53
CA GLU A 114 -19.38 -4.73 -0.79
C GLU A 114 -19.41 -3.96 0.54
N ARG A 115 -20.13 -2.85 0.59
CA ARG A 115 -20.28 -2.01 1.80
C ARG A 115 -21.26 -2.57 2.83
N GLY A 116 -22.03 -3.60 2.45
CA GLY A 116 -22.92 -4.34 3.34
C GLY A 116 -22.25 -5.50 4.09
N LEU A 117 -20.99 -5.82 3.78
CA LEU A 117 -20.25 -6.85 4.51
C LEU A 117 -19.93 -6.39 5.94
N SER A 118 -20.09 -7.28 6.93
CA SER A 118 -19.66 -7.02 8.32
C SER A 118 -18.14 -7.19 8.45
N ALA A 119 -17.49 -6.18 9.00
CA ALA A 119 -16.06 -6.24 9.28
C ALA A 119 -15.73 -7.26 10.36
N ARG A 120 -16.58 -7.38 11.39
CA ARG A 120 -16.46 -8.43 12.42
C ARG A 120 -16.46 -9.82 11.80
N SER A 121 -17.39 -10.12 10.90
CA SER A 121 -17.46 -11.45 10.26
C SER A 121 -16.22 -11.76 9.43
N VAL A 122 -15.73 -10.79 8.65
CA VAL A 122 -14.50 -10.92 7.85
C VAL A 122 -13.28 -11.10 8.76
N PHE A 123 -13.18 -10.34 9.85
CA PHE A 123 -12.12 -10.44 10.84
C PHE A 123 -12.05 -11.82 11.49
N MET A 124 -13.19 -12.34 11.95
CA MET A 124 -13.25 -13.70 12.52
C MET A 124 -12.87 -14.77 11.49
N ALA A 125 -13.14 -14.56 10.20
CA ALA A 125 -12.71 -15.48 9.15
C ALA A 125 -11.18 -15.47 8.98
N TYR A 126 -10.54 -14.29 8.98
CA TYR A 126 -9.08 -14.21 8.93
C TYR A 126 -8.42 -14.80 10.18
N LEU A 127 -8.98 -14.60 11.38
CA LEU A 127 -8.45 -15.22 12.58
C LEU A 127 -8.48 -16.75 12.51
N ARG A 128 -9.60 -17.34 12.08
CA ARG A 128 -9.69 -18.80 11.86
C ARG A 128 -8.71 -19.28 10.79
N GLN A 129 -8.54 -18.51 9.72
CA GLN A 129 -7.56 -18.83 8.69
C GLN A 129 -6.14 -18.85 9.28
N TYR A 130 -5.78 -17.86 10.09
CA TYR A 130 -4.45 -17.80 10.70
C TYR A 130 -4.22 -18.89 11.74
N GLU A 131 -5.24 -19.20 12.54
CA GLU A 131 -5.23 -20.32 13.48
C GLU A 131 -4.98 -21.67 12.78
N SER A 132 -5.49 -21.83 11.55
CA SER A 132 -5.27 -23.03 10.75
C SER A 132 -3.89 -23.12 10.08
N LEU A 133 -3.08 -22.05 10.11
CA LEU A 133 -1.75 -22.07 9.48
C LEU A 133 -0.82 -22.99 10.27
N SER A 134 -0.04 -23.80 9.54
CA SER A 134 0.99 -24.61 10.16
C SER A 134 2.08 -23.72 10.75
N ILE A 135 2.43 -23.97 12.00
CA ILE A 135 3.54 -23.28 12.65
C ILE A 135 4.83 -23.73 11.98
N ALA A 136 5.56 -22.78 11.37
CA ALA A 136 6.87 -23.05 10.80
C ALA A 136 7.83 -23.49 11.90
N ARG A 137 8.46 -24.66 11.74
CA ARG A 137 9.43 -25.21 12.70
C ARG A 137 10.82 -24.56 12.61
N ARG A 138 10.99 -23.58 11.74
CA ARG A 138 12.26 -22.87 11.52
C ARG A 138 12.15 -21.47 12.09
N ASP A 139 13.27 -21.00 12.63
CA ASP A 139 13.39 -19.63 13.09
C ASP A 139 13.19 -18.67 11.93
N HIS A 140 12.39 -17.64 12.16
CA HIS A 140 12.15 -16.56 11.24
C HIS A 140 12.04 -15.27 12.03
N VAL A 141 12.52 -14.18 11.43
CA VAL A 141 12.49 -12.86 12.06
C VAL A 141 11.94 -11.86 11.04
N ALA A 142 10.89 -11.15 11.42
CA ALA A 142 10.41 -9.99 10.69
C ALA A 142 11.03 -8.73 11.31
N VAL A 143 11.63 -7.88 10.47
CA VAL A 143 12.32 -6.66 10.91
C VAL A 143 11.70 -5.44 10.23
N ARG A 144 11.31 -4.44 11.03
CA ARG A 144 10.94 -3.11 10.54
C ARG A 144 12.14 -2.17 10.68
N ALA A 145 12.83 -1.86 9.58
CA ALA A 145 13.97 -0.96 9.55
C ALA A 145 14.21 -0.40 8.13
N ASP A 146 15.04 0.63 8.00
CA ASP A 146 15.63 0.96 6.70
C ASP A 146 16.50 -0.22 6.22
N PHE A 147 16.52 -0.49 4.91
CA PHE A 147 17.26 -1.63 4.40
C PHE A 147 18.78 -1.53 4.68
N ARG A 148 19.33 -0.31 4.76
CA ARG A 148 20.74 -0.10 5.09
C ARG A 148 21.03 -0.52 6.52
N GLU A 149 20.15 -0.16 7.45
CA GLU A 149 20.23 -0.60 8.84
C GLU A 149 20.07 -2.11 8.95
N ALA A 150 19.16 -2.72 8.18
CA ALA A 150 18.97 -4.17 8.17
C ALA A 150 20.23 -4.89 7.69
N LEU A 151 20.84 -4.44 6.59
CA LEU A 151 22.09 -5.03 6.06
C LEU A 151 23.28 -4.83 6.99
N ALA A 152 23.31 -3.75 7.77
CA ALA A 152 24.37 -3.49 8.75
C ALA A 152 24.27 -4.35 10.03
N LYS A 153 23.20 -5.15 10.23
CA LYS A 153 23.01 -5.95 11.45
C LYS A 153 23.90 -7.20 11.45
N PRO A 154 24.87 -7.34 12.38
CA PRO A 154 25.78 -8.48 12.41
C PRO A 154 25.11 -9.84 12.69
N ALA A 155 23.91 -9.82 13.29
CA ALA A 155 23.20 -11.02 13.70
C ALA A 155 22.54 -11.80 12.55
N LEU A 156 22.29 -11.17 11.39
CA LEU A 156 21.49 -11.80 10.32
C LEU A 156 22.24 -12.89 9.55
N LYS A 157 23.57 -12.78 9.40
CA LYS A 157 24.48 -13.70 8.68
C LYS A 157 23.80 -14.50 7.54
N PRO A 158 23.17 -13.83 6.55
CA PRO A 158 22.43 -14.53 5.51
C PRO A 158 23.39 -15.26 4.56
N SER A 159 22.96 -16.37 3.96
CA SER A 159 23.72 -17.02 2.87
C SER A 159 23.42 -16.41 1.49
N VAL A 160 22.31 -15.69 1.37
CA VAL A 160 21.84 -15.02 0.15
C VAL A 160 20.90 -13.88 0.54
N VAL A 161 20.94 -12.78 -0.22
CA VAL A 161 19.98 -11.68 -0.11
C VAL A 161 19.10 -11.67 -1.36
N TYR A 162 17.78 -11.67 -1.16
CA TYR A 162 16.82 -11.38 -2.21
C TYR A 162 16.25 -9.97 -2.01
N ALA A 163 16.21 -9.16 -3.07
CA ALA A 163 15.67 -7.82 -3.02
C ALA A 163 14.73 -7.56 -4.21
N ASP A 164 13.59 -6.92 -3.95
CA ASP A 164 12.62 -6.49 -4.96
C ASP A 164 12.26 -5.00 -4.72
N PRO A 165 13.21 -4.08 -4.96
CA PRO A 165 12.97 -2.66 -4.75
C PRO A 165 12.00 -2.12 -5.81
N PRO A 166 11.21 -1.08 -5.47
CA PRO A 166 10.28 -0.51 -6.42
C PRO A 166 11.04 0.19 -7.55
N TYR A 167 10.68 -0.11 -8.79
CA TYR A 167 11.38 0.36 -9.99
C TYR A 167 10.59 1.39 -10.83
N THR A 168 9.41 1.77 -10.36
CA THR A 168 8.57 2.82 -10.98
C THR A 168 8.44 4.03 -10.06
N ARG A 169 7.96 5.15 -10.63
CA ARG A 169 7.68 6.38 -9.86
C ARG A 169 6.47 6.26 -8.93
N ASP A 170 5.70 5.17 -9.03
CA ASP A 170 4.57 4.95 -8.14
C ASP A 170 5.07 4.54 -6.75
N HIS A 171 5.01 5.49 -5.82
CA HIS A 171 5.36 5.21 -4.43
C HIS A 171 4.41 4.19 -3.82
N TYR A 172 4.92 3.02 -3.44
CA TYR A 172 4.14 1.93 -2.87
C TYR A 172 3.37 2.33 -1.59
N SER A 173 3.86 3.31 -0.84
CA SER A 173 3.17 3.86 0.33
C SER A 173 1.77 4.41 0.02
N ARG A 174 1.46 4.74 -1.24
CA ARG A 174 0.10 5.09 -1.65
C ARG A 174 -0.90 3.92 -1.57
N PHE A 175 -0.45 2.68 -1.70
CA PHE A 175 -1.29 1.49 -1.65
C PHE A 175 -1.53 1.01 -0.21
N TYR A 176 -0.65 1.39 0.71
CA TYR A 176 -0.67 0.93 2.11
C TYR A 176 -1.04 2.02 3.12
N HIS A 177 -1.20 3.29 2.70
CA HIS A 177 -1.36 4.39 3.63
C HIS A 177 -2.49 4.20 4.64
N SER A 178 -3.63 3.62 4.24
CA SER A 178 -4.75 3.37 5.17
C SER A 178 -4.41 2.29 6.18
N LEU A 179 -3.74 1.22 5.74
CA LEU A 179 -3.27 0.16 6.64
C LEU A 179 -2.21 0.68 7.61
N GLU A 180 -1.31 1.54 7.14
CA GLU A 180 -0.31 2.21 7.96
C GLU A 180 -0.96 3.12 9.02
N THR A 181 -1.98 3.91 8.65
CA THR A 181 -2.73 4.71 9.62
C THR A 181 -3.48 3.85 10.64
N ILE A 182 -4.12 2.76 10.22
CA ILE A 182 -4.79 1.83 11.14
C ILE A 182 -3.79 1.23 12.13
N ALA A 183 -2.63 0.78 11.63
CA ALA A 183 -1.60 0.15 12.44
C ALA A 183 -0.92 1.11 13.43
N LEU A 184 -0.69 2.36 13.02
CA LEU A 184 -0.12 3.39 13.90
C LEU A 184 -1.14 3.91 14.91
N GLY A 185 -2.43 3.89 14.57
CA GLY A 185 -3.49 4.39 15.45
C GLY A 185 -3.36 5.89 15.75
N ASP A 186 -2.81 6.67 14.82
CA ASP A 186 -2.65 8.10 14.96
C ASP A 186 -3.66 8.88 14.09
N ASP A 187 -3.74 10.21 14.28
CA ASP A 187 -4.62 11.10 13.51
C ASP A 187 -3.81 12.02 12.58
N PRO A 188 -3.29 11.50 11.45
CA PRO A 188 -2.42 12.27 10.58
C PRO A 188 -3.22 13.30 9.77
N SER A 189 -2.56 14.40 9.43
CA SER A 189 -3.07 15.29 8.39
C SER A 189 -3.09 14.60 7.03
N ILE A 190 -4.02 15.01 6.16
CA ILE A 190 -4.11 14.49 4.79
C ILE A 190 -3.26 15.37 3.86
N THR A 191 -2.42 14.74 3.03
CA THR A 191 -1.57 15.47 2.08
C THR A 191 -2.40 16.22 1.06
N LYS A 192 -1.88 17.34 0.60
CA LYS A 192 -2.45 18.11 -0.51
C LYS A 192 -2.09 17.48 -1.86
N SER A 193 -2.92 17.73 -2.85
CA SER A 193 -2.73 17.35 -4.25
C SER A 193 -2.01 18.48 -4.98
N ASN A 194 -1.16 18.15 -5.95
CA ASN A 194 -0.53 19.15 -6.83
C ASN A 194 -1.54 19.80 -7.80
N LEU A 195 -2.79 19.29 -7.85
CA LEU A 195 -3.89 19.89 -8.61
C LEU A 195 -4.50 21.07 -7.83
N GLY A 196 -4.96 22.11 -8.55
CA GLY A 196 -5.61 23.28 -7.93
C GLY A 196 -4.66 24.11 -7.07
N GLY A 197 -3.41 24.30 -7.53
CA GLY A 197 -2.43 25.15 -6.85
C GLY A 197 -1.93 24.62 -5.50
N GLY A 198 -2.15 23.33 -5.19
CA GLY A 198 -1.70 22.75 -3.92
C GLY A 198 -2.69 22.92 -2.77
N ASN A 199 -3.88 23.46 -2.98
CA ASN A 199 -4.85 23.69 -1.89
C ASN A 199 -5.83 22.54 -1.69
N ILE A 200 -6.03 21.71 -2.71
CA ILE A 200 -6.98 20.61 -2.68
C ILE A 200 -6.38 19.41 -1.95
N LYS A 201 -7.09 18.80 -1.02
CA LYS A 201 -6.66 17.54 -0.37
C LYS A 201 -6.50 16.41 -1.39
N SER A 202 -5.54 15.51 -1.16
CA SER A 202 -5.35 14.33 -2.00
C SER A 202 -6.63 13.51 -2.04
N ARG A 203 -7.09 13.20 -3.26
CA ARG A 203 -8.25 12.33 -3.48
C ARG A 203 -8.07 10.95 -2.87
N GLY A 204 -6.83 10.48 -2.71
CA GLY A 204 -6.54 9.21 -2.06
C GLY A 204 -6.69 9.25 -0.53
N GLY A 205 -6.89 10.40 0.10
CA GLY A 205 -6.90 10.49 1.57
C GLY A 205 -5.53 10.12 2.17
N TYR A 206 -4.47 10.42 1.44
CA TYR A 206 -3.10 10.05 1.79
C TYR A 206 -2.63 10.73 3.08
N ARG A 207 -2.16 9.96 4.07
CA ARG A 207 -1.57 10.52 5.30
C ARG A 207 -0.29 11.31 5.00
N ALA A 208 -0.03 12.36 5.78
CA ALA A 208 1.26 13.05 5.78
C ALA A 208 2.36 12.18 6.38
N GLY A 209 3.61 12.46 6.02
CA GLY A 209 4.78 11.75 6.56
C GLY A 209 4.97 10.32 6.03
N ARG A 210 4.22 9.89 5.00
CA ARG A 210 4.44 8.56 4.39
C ARG A 210 5.84 8.43 3.87
N HIS A 211 6.43 7.26 4.12
CA HIS A 211 7.71 6.91 3.53
C HIS A 211 7.66 7.04 2.00
N GLN A 212 8.57 7.83 1.45
CA GLN A 212 8.83 7.90 0.02
C GLN A 212 10.09 7.09 -0.21
N SER A 213 9.95 5.92 -0.84
CA SER A 213 11.10 5.07 -1.14
C SER A 213 12.07 5.82 -2.07
N PRO A 214 13.37 5.88 -1.75
CA PRO A 214 14.35 6.56 -2.59
C PRO A 214 14.50 5.86 -3.96
N PHE A 215 14.16 4.56 -4.04
CA PHE A 215 14.13 3.82 -5.30
C PHE A 215 13.03 4.32 -6.27
N CYS A 216 11.98 4.98 -5.76
CA CYS A 216 10.92 5.59 -6.59
C CYS A 216 11.28 7.00 -7.10
N ILE A 217 12.38 7.60 -6.63
CA ILE A 217 12.75 8.99 -6.90
C ILE A 217 13.95 9.03 -7.85
N LYS A 218 13.80 9.62 -9.03
CA LYS A 218 14.82 9.58 -10.10
C LYS A 218 16.19 10.10 -9.67
N SER A 219 16.23 11.16 -8.87
CA SER A 219 17.48 11.73 -8.34
C SER A 219 18.12 10.90 -7.23
N GLU A 220 17.37 10.06 -6.53
CA GLU A 220 17.86 9.29 -5.36
C GLU A 220 18.10 7.81 -5.68
N ALA A 221 17.40 7.27 -6.67
CA ALA A 221 17.48 5.85 -7.03
C ALA A 221 18.91 5.36 -7.29
N PRO A 222 19.79 6.08 -8.02
CA PRO A 222 21.17 5.62 -8.21
C PRO A 222 21.92 5.42 -6.88
N ALA A 223 21.77 6.35 -5.94
CA ALA A 223 22.40 6.26 -4.62
C ALA A 223 21.77 5.14 -3.78
N ALA A 224 20.45 4.93 -3.87
CA ALA A 224 19.76 3.85 -3.19
C ALA A 224 20.22 2.46 -3.67
N PHE A 225 20.32 2.26 -4.99
CA PHE A 225 20.86 1.03 -5.57
C PHE A 225 22.32 0.81 -5.20
N SER A 226 23.16 1.84 -5.28
CA SER A 226 24.57 1.73 -4.87
C SER A 226 24.70 1.33 -3.39
N ALA A 227 23.88 1.92 -2.50
CA ALA A 227 23.87 1.57 -1.08
C ALA A 227 23.40 0.12 -0.84
N LEU A 228 22.40 -0.37 -1.60
CA LEU A 228 21.95 -1.76 -1.53
C LEU A 228 23.07 -2.72 -1.97
N PHE A 229 23.71 -2.45 -3.10
CA PHE A 229 24.80 -3.27 -3.63
C PHE A 229 26.00 -3.30 -2.69
N ALA A 230 26.46 -2.14 -2.22
CA ALA A 230 27.57 -2.04 -1.26
C ALA A 230 27.26 -2.76 0.06
N GLY A 231 26.04 -2.59 0.58
CA GLY A 231 25.59 -3.23 1.81
C GLY A 231 25.61 -4.76 1.71
N VAL A 232 25.12 -5.32 0.60
CA VAL A 232 25.15 -6.78 0.38
C VAL A 232 26.55 -7.29 0.08
N ALA A 233 27.36 -6.55 -0.71
CA ALA A 233 28.74 -6.92 -0.99
C ALA A 233 29.61 -7.00 0.28
N THR A 234 29.35 -6.13 1.27
CA THR A 234 30.02 -6.14 2.58
C THR A 234 29.75 -7.43 3.36
N LEU A 235 28.58 -8.04 3.16
CA LEU A 235 28.21 -9.33 3.76
C LEU A 235 28.88 -10.52 3.04
N GLN A 236 29.55 -10.29 1.91
CA GLN A 236 30.21 -11.30 1.09
C GLN A 236 29.28 -12.44 0.66
N VAL A 237 28.02 -12.11 0.36
CA VAL A 237 27.00 -13.07 -0.05
C VAL A 237 26.38 -12.69 -1.40
N PRO A 238 25.83 -13.65 -2.15
CA PRO A 238 25.14 -13.34 -3.39
C PRO A 238 23.90 -12.46 -3.19
N LEU A 239 23.66 -11.57 -4.15
CA LEU A 239 22.41 -10.83 -4.29
C LEU A 239 21.59 -11.41 -5.46
N VAL A 240 20.31 -11.67 -5.20
CA VAL A 240 19.29 -11.90 -6.22
C VAL A 240 18.37 -10.68 -6.23
N LEU A 241 18.54 -9.81 -7.23
CA LEU A 241 17.73 -8.60 -7.37
C LEU A 241 16.64 -8.83 -8.43
N SER A 242 15.38 -8.70 -8.02
CA SER A 242 14.23 -8.60 -8.91
C SER A 242 14.16 -7.20 -9.52
N TYR A 243 14.02 -7.13 -10.85
CA TYR A 243 13.85 -5.88 -11.57
C TYR A 243 13.06 -6.10 -12.85
N SER A 244 12.46 -5.05 -13.37
CA SER A 244 11.69 -5.11 -14.61
C SER A 244 12.28 -4.17 -15.65
N GLY A 245 12.69 -4.72 -16.79
CA GLY A 245 13.07 -3.94 -17.96
C GLY A 245 11.91 -3.11 -18.51
N TYR A 246 12.23 -2.10 -19.31
CA TYR A 246 11.25 -1.27 -19.99
C TYR A 246 11.66 -1.03 -21.43
N ASP A 247 10.76 -1.38 -22.34
CA ASP A 247 10.88 -1.04 -23.76
C ASP A 247 10.20 0.32 -24.01
N PRO A 248 10.96 1.36 -24.43
CA PRO A 248 10.41 2.68 -24.76
C PRO A 248 9.36 2.68 -25.87
N ASN A 249 9.33 1.65 -26.73
CA ASN A 249 8.42 1.56 -27.87
C ASN A 249 7.07 0.90 -27.50
N MET A 250 6.89 0.49 -26.25
CA MET A 250 5.69 -0.20 -25.77
C MET A 250 4.97 0.65 -24.71
N GLU A 251 3.64 0.50 -24.59
CA GLU A 251 2.81 1.17 -23.56
C GLU A 251 3.05 0.61 -22.14
N ALA A 252 4.29 0.57 -21.69
CA ALA A 252 4.67 0.20 -20.33
C ALA A 252 4.87 1.45 -19.45
N ARG A 253 4.89 1.28 -18.13
CA ARG A 253 5.21 2.39 -17.22
C ARG A 253 6.72 2.66 -17.26
N PRO A 254 7.17 3.92 -17.39
CA PRO A 254 8.60 4.21 -17.40
C PRO A 254 9.24 3.83 -16.06
N ARG A 255 10.42 3.22 -16.13
CA ARG A 255 11.23 2.92 -14.95
C ARG A 255 11.93 4.17 -14.46
N VAL A 256 12.22 4.20 -13.16
CA VAL A 256 13.02 5.29 -12.56
C VAL A 256 14.46 5.24 -13.06
N MET A 257 14.97 4.03 -13.31
CA MET A 257 16.31 3.78 -13.80
C MET A 257 16.30 2.72 -14.91
N ALA A 258 17.12 2.91 -15.95
CA ALA A 258 17.26 1.91 -17.01
C ALA A 258 17.96 0.66 -16.49
N LEU A 259 17.60 -0.52 -17.03
CA LEU A 259 18.16 -1.80 -16.60
C LEU A 259 19.70 -1.82 -16.73
N ASP A 260 20.24 -1.34 -17.85
CA ASP A 260 21.70 -1.27 -18.07
C ASP A 260 22.41 -0.40 -17.03
N THR A 261 21.77 0.66 -16.55
CA THR A 261 22.31 1.49 -15.47
C THR A 261 22.32 0.73 -14.14
N VAL A 262 21.27 -0.05 -13.84
CA VAL A 262 21.24 -0.92 -12.64
C VAL A 262 22.36 -1.95 -12.71
N ILE A 263 22.53 -2.62 -13.86
CA ILE A 263 23.59 -3.60 -14.10
C ILE A 263 24.97 -2.95 -13.94
N GLY A 264 25.17 -1.77 -14.52
CA GLY A 264 26.41 -1.02 -14.42
C GLY A 264 26.78 -0.68 -12.98
N LEU A 265 25.81 -0.28 -12.15
CA LEU A 265 26.01 -0.05 -10.72
C LEU A 265 26.33 -1.36 -9.98
N ALA A 266 25.64 -2.46 -10.27
CA ALA A 266 25.92 -3.75 -9.65
C ALA A 266 27.37 -4.22 -9.93
N LYS A 267 27.85 -4.06 -11.16
CA LYS A 267 29.22 -4.42 -11.58
C LYS A 267 30.32 -3.62 -10.87
N GLN A 268 30.00 -2.52 -10.20
CA GLN A 268 30.97 -1.78 -9.38
C GLN A 268 31.22 -2.47 -8.02
N HIS A 269 30.30 -3.30 -7.56
CA HIS A 269 30.34 -3.93 -6.23
C HIS A 269 30.51 -5.45 -6.28
N PHE A 270 30.14 -6.09 -7.38
CA PHE A 270 30.17 -7.55 -7.57
C PHE A 270 31.07 -7.93 -8.76
N LYS A 271 31.76 -9.08 -8.65
CA LYS A 271 32.69 -9.57 -9.68
C LYS A 271 31.96 -10.23 -10.85
N ASP A 272 30.85 -10.91 -10.57
CA ASP A 272 30.01 -11.57 -11.56
C ASP A 272 28.57 -11.05 -11.43
N VAL A 273 28.05 -10.46 -12.51
CA VAL A 273 26.67 -9.98 -12.59
C VAL A 273 26.04 -10.60 -13.82
N ARG A 274 25.09 -11.52 -13.59
CA ARG A 274 24.32 -12.19 -14.63
C ARG A 274 22.88 -11.73 -14.61
N VAL A 275 22.27 -11.66 -15.79
CA VAL A 275 20.87 -11.28 -15.95
C VAL A 275 20.13 -12.50 -16.48
N GLU A 276 19.23 -13.03 -15.66
CA GLU A 276 18.35 -14.13 -16.04
C GLU A 276 16.97 -13.57 -16.35
N GLN A 277 16.47 -13.82 -17.56
CA GLN A 277 15.10 -13.48 -17.90
C GLN A 277 14.15 -14.53 -17.32
N LEU A 278 13.08 -14.07 -16.65
CA LEU A 278 12.04 -14.98 -16.20
C LEU A 278 11.18 -15.35 -17.41
N ALA A 279 11.43 -16.53 -17.98
CA ALA A 279 10.64 -17.04 -19.10
C ALA A 279 9.16 -17.12 -18.72
N SER A 280 8.31 -16.48 -19.52
CA SER A 280 6.85 -16.54 -19.48
C SER A 280 6.25 -16.51 -18.07
N LEU A 281 6.39 -15.39 -17.38
CA LEU A 281 5.34 -15.00 -16.44
C LEU A 281 4.13 -14.59 -17.30
N GLU A 282 3.40 -15.57 -17.84
CA GLU A 282 1.98 -15.36 -18.09
C GLU A 282 1.43 -14.93 -16.73
N HIS A 283 1.22 -13.61 -16.57
CA HIS A 283 0.86 -13.06 -15.29
C HIS A 283 -0.25 -13.93 -14.70
N MET A 284 0.02 -14.58 -13.56
CA MET A 284 -1.03 -15.20 -12.75
C MET A 284 -1.92 -14.07 -12.22
N LYS A 285 -2.71 -13.48 -13.11
CA LYS A 285 -3.83 -12.63 -12.78
C LYS A 285 -4.91 -13.61 -12.37
N LEU A 286 -5.43 -13.43 -11.15
CA LEU A 286 -6.60 -14.14 -10.65
C LEU A 286 -7.85 -13.70 -11.43
N ASN A 287 -7.90 -13.99 -12.73
CA ASN A 287 -8.97 -13.69 -13.68
C ASN A 287 -9.05 -14.78 -14.76
N THR A 288 -10.17 -14.85 -15.46
CA THR A 288 -10.37 -15.74 -16.63
C THR A 288 -9.31 -15.48 -17.70
N THR A 289 -8.70 -16.54 -18.21
CA THR A 289 -7.57 -16.53 -19.17
C THR A 289 -7.83 -15.68 -20.42
N SER A 290 -9.09 -15.55 -20.84
CA SER A 290 -9.51 -14.71 -21.98
C SER A 290 -9.36 -13.21 -21.77
N LEU A 291 -9.20 -12.74 -20.52
CA LEU A 291 -8.98 -11.32 -20.17
C LEU A 291 -7.51 -10.99 -19.90
N ASN A 292 -6.63 -11.99 -19.95
CA ASN A 292 -5.20 -11.79 -19.76
C ASN A 292 -4.62 -11.14 -21.02
N LYS A 293 -4.56 -9.81 -21.03
CA LYS A 293 -3.64 -9.11 -21.93
C LYS A 293 -2.23 -9.63 -21.65
N ALA A 294 -1.58 -10.19 -22.67
CA ALA A 294 -0.17 -10.57 -22.65
C ALA A 294 0.68 -9.44 -22.05
N ALA A 295 1.73 -9.79 -21.30
CA ALA A 295 2.72 -8.86 -20.73
C ALA A 295 3.53 -8.20 -21.86
N LYS A 296 2.87 -7.37 -22.66
CA LYS A 296 3.48 -6.72 -23.82
C LYS A 296 4.32 -5.54 -23.31
N GLY A 297 5.64 -5.69 -23.26
CA GLY A 297 6.60 -4.59 -23.10
C GLY A 297 7.34 -4.49 -21.76
N THR A 298 7.18 -5.46 -20.85
CA THR A 298 7.94 -5.55 -19.60
C THR A 298 8.59 -6.91 -19.48
N THR A 299 9.92 -6.94 -19.35
CA THR A 299 10.69 -8.16 -19.10
C THR A 299 11.08 -8.19 -17.62
N GLU A 300 10.42 -9.05 -16.85
CA GLU A 300 10.88 -9.32 -15.49
C GLU A 300 12.19 -10.12 -15.56
N VAL A 301 13.19 -9.65 -14.82
CA VAL A 301 14.54 -10.21 -14.80
C VAL A 301 15.01 -10.38 -13.37
N LEU A 302 15.90 -11.36 -13.18
CA LEU A 302 16.70 -11.50 -11.97
C LEU A 302 18.14 -11.12 -12.28
N LEU A 303 18.69 -10.18 -11.54
CA LEU A 303 20.12 -9.91 -11.54
C LEU A 303 20.77 -10.76 -10.45
N LEU A 304 21.59 -11.71 -10.86
CA LEU A 304 22.38 -12.58 -9.98
C LEU A 304 23.77 -11.97 -9.82
N CYS A 305 24.06 -11.41 -8.65
CA CYS A 305 25.32 -10.72 -8.35
C CYS A 305 26.15 -11.53 -7.35
N ARG A 306 27.43 -11.75 -7.65
CA ARG A 306 28.38 -12.55 -6.86
C ARG A 306 29.75 -11.89 -6.76
#